data_AF-A0A9E4RRY4-F1
#
_entry.id   AF-A0A9E4RRY4-F1
#
_cell.length_a   1.000
_cell.length_b   1.000
_cell.length_c   1.000
_cell.angle_alpha   90.00
_cell.angle_beta   90.00
_cell.angle_gamma   90.00
#
_symmetry.space_group_name_H-M   'P 1'
#
loop_
_entity.id
_entity.type
_entity.pdbx_description
1 polymer ?
#
loop_
_entity_poly.entity_id
_entity_poly.type
_entity_poly.pdbx_seq_one_letter_code
_entity_poly.pdbx_strand_id
1 'polypeptide(L)'
;VRALLAEATGGQVMAGSAVYVIAYWRMKESGTGKWLLCTDGIAVGHGARPFADGLDAIYSRHNENYPGEFMEMEYPLRMERYAIAIDSGGPGKLRGGCGIIRDVRILADEGTFGLRVENNIFPTWGVAGGMGGGTSSVVMNPGTPQEKKIRAFSDDNVWKKGDLVRIHTAGGGGWGDPLEREPDLVLDDVLDGFVSVEAARKSYGVVIDPVTVAIDQRGTAAMRKDLQSSRGPTKMFHRFNYFDTAEEELEWVEKNIPR
;
A
#
# COMPACT_ATOMS: atom_id res chain seq x y z
N VAL A 1 -4.26 18.79 8.11
CA VAL A 1 -5.72 18.84 7.82
C VAL A 1 -6.46 17.61 8.35
N ARG A 2 -6.17 16.38 7.89
CA ARG A 2 -6.92 15.19 8.34
C ARG A 2 -6.77 14.88 9.83
N ALA A 3 -5.59 15.07 10.42
CA ALA A 3 -5.39 14.92 11.86
C ALA A 3 -6.29 15.87 12.68
N LEU A 4 -6.26 17.17 12.38
CA LEU A 4 -7.15 18.17 12.99
C LEU A 4 -8.64 17.82 12.84
N LEU A 5 -9.05 17.30 11.68
CA LEU A 5 -10.42 16.85 11.48
C LEU A 5 -10.75 15.62 12.32
N ALA A 6 -9.82 14.67 12.48
CA ALA A 6 -10.02 13.49 13.31
C ALA A 6 -10.23 13.91 14.77
N GLU A 7 -9.40 14.80 15.31
CA GLU A 7 -9.58 15.33 16.67
C GLU A 7 -10.90 16.07 16.82
N ALA A 8 -11.22 16.98 15.91
CA ALA A 8 -12.44 17.79 15.96
C ALA A 8 -13.73 16.97 15.83
N THR A 9 -13.67 15.79 15.23
CA THR A 9 -14.83 14.92 14.98
C THR A 9 -14.85 13.66 15.85
N GLY A 10 -13.91 13.53 16.80
CA GLY A 10 -13.79 12.31 17.61
C GLY A 10 -13.51 11.07 16.76
N GLY A 11 -12.73 11.22 15.70
CA GLY A 11 -12.33 10.15 14.79
C GLY A 11 -13.32 9.88 13.65
N GLN A 12 -14.43 10.63 13.52
CA GLN A 12 -15.41 10.46 12.45
C GLN A 12 -14.95 11.08 11.11
N VAL A 13 -13.75 10.70 10.66
CA VAL A 13 -13.14 11.13 9.40
C VAL A 13 -12.48 9.96 8.69
N MET A 14 -12.30 10.10 7.37
CA MET A 14 -11.49 9.17 6.59
C MET A 14 -10.05 9.13 7.08
N ALA A 15 -9.49 7.93 7.21
CA ALA A 15 -8.10 7.67 7.54
C ALA A 15 -7.13 8.19 6.45
N GLY A 16 -5.82 8.08 6.70
CA GLY A 16 -4.79 8.44 5.74
C GLY A 16 -4.94 7.68 4.43
N SER A 17 -4.73 8.34 3.30
CA SER A 17 -4.72 7.70 1.97
C SER A 17 -3.32 7.81 1.42
N ALA A 18 -2.87 6.77 0.73
CA ALA A 18 -1.69 6.90 -0.08
C ALA A 18 -2.09 7.84 -1.23
N VAL A 19 -1.21 8.78 -1.56
CA VAL A 19 -1.51 9.75 -2.61
C VAL A 19 -0.35 9.81 -3.57
N TYR A 20 -0.69 9.80 -4.86
CA TYR A 20 0.17 10.24 -5.94
C TYR A 20 1.45 9.41 -6.16
N VAL A 21 1.31 8.39 -7.01
CA VAL A 21 2.44 7.63 -7.55
C VAL A 21 2.48 7.86 -9.06
N ILE A 22 3.60 8.35 -9.56
CA ILE A 22 3.85 8.52 -10.99
C ILE A 22 5.23 8.00 -11.35
N ALA A 23 5.29 7.24 -12.44
CA ALA A 23 6.52 6.83 -13.09
C ALA A 23 6.62 7.50 -14.45
N TYR A 24 7.84 7.86 -14.85
CA TYR A 24 8.09 8.40 -16.18
C TYR A 24 9.30 7.71 -16.79
N TRP A 25 9.10 7.20 -18.01
CA TRP A 25 10.07 6.41 -18.75
C TRP A 25 10.49 7.21 -19.97
N ARG A 26 11.77 7.59 -20.02
CA ARG A 26 12.38 8.24 -21.19
C ARG A 26 13.17 7.18 -21.93
N MET A 27 12.71 6.84 -23.11
CA MET A 27 13.23 5.71 -23.88
C MET A 27 13.58 6.17 -25.28
N LYS A 28 14.59 5.53 -25.85
CA LYS A 28 14.91 5.71 -27.27
C LYS A 28 14.41 4.50 -28.03
N GLU A 29 13.58 4.75 -29.04
CA GLU A 29 13.01 3.69 -29.87
C GLU A 29 14.08 3.06 -30.77
N SER A 30 14.23 1.74 -30.68
CA SER A 30 15.14 0.97 -31.52
C SER A 30 14.63 0.98 -32.97
N GLY A 31 15.42 1.55 -33.87
CA GLY A 31 15.09 1.64 -35.31
C GLY A 31 14.92 3.07 -35.80
N THR A 32 14.04 3.87 -35.16
CA THR A 32 13.83 5.28 -35.56
C THR A 32 14.79 6.24 -34.86
N GLY A 33 15.30 5.87 -33.68
CA GLY A 33 16.12 6.74 -32.84
C GLY A 33 15.35 7.88 -32.16
N LYS A 34 14.00 7.91 -32.27
CA LYS A 34 13.16 8.91 -31.61
C LYS A 34 13.12 8.67 -30.11
N TRP A 35 13.03 9.77 -29.36
CA TRP A 35 12.79 9.74 -27.92
C TRP A 35 11.29 9.65 -27.64
N LEU A 36 10.91 8.69 -26.80
CA LEU A 36 9.57 8.46 -26.29
C LEU A 36 9.53 8.81 -24.80
N LEU A 37 8.42 9.39 -24.37
CA LEU A 37 8.10 9.62 -22.97
C LEU A 37 6.80 8.89 -22.64
N CYS A 38 6.89 7.90 -21.76
CA CYS A 38 5.72 7.29 -21.13
C CYS A 38 5.55 7.89 -19.73
N THR A 39 4.38 8.44 -19.43
CA THR A 39 4.01 8.88 -18.08
C THR A 39 2.87 8.01 -17.57
N ASP A 40 3.11 7.32 -16.47
CA ASP A 40 2.18 6.34 -15.93
C ASP A 40 1.73 6.75 -14.53
N GLY A 41 0.42 6.98 -14.41
CA GLY A 41 -0.26 7.21 -13.15
C GLY A 41 -0.59 5.89 -12.47
N ILE A 42 -0.02 5.66 -11.29
CA ILE A 42 -0.05 4.35 -10.65
C ILE A 42 -1.02 4.37 -9.47
N ALA A 43 -1.92 3.40 -9.46
CA ALA A 43 -2.95 3.24 -8.44
C ALA A 43 -2.36 2.99 -7.03
N VAL A 44 -3.13 3.36 -6.02
CA VAL A 44 -2.78 3.26 -4.60
C VAL A 44 -3.99 2.86 -3.78
N GLY A 45 -3.78 2.59 -2.49
CA GLY A 45 -4.87 2.35 -1.55
C GLY A 45 -5.35 3.62 -0.85
N HIS A 46 -6.66 3.80 -0.76
CA HIS A 46 -7.29 4.90 -0.03
C HIS A 46 -7.64 4.55 1.41
N GLY A 47 -7.74 5.58 2.25
CA GLY A 47 -8.04 5.40 3.67
C GLY A 47 -9.47 4.92 3.90
N ALA A 48 -9.65 4.07 4.91
CA ALA A 48 -10.96 3.67 5.38
C ALA A 48 -11.78 4.89 5.83
N ARG A 49 -13.10 4.79 5.69
CA ARG A 49 -14.07 5.79 6.14
C ARG A 49 -14.74 5.28 7.41
N PRO A 50 -15.38 6.14 8.23
CA PRO A 50 -16.11 5.69 9.42
C PRO A 50 -17.30 4.75 9.14
N PHE A 51 -17.64 4.55 7.86
CA PHE A 51 -18.81 3.78 7.41
C PHE A 51 -18.52 2.79 6.28
N ALA A 52 -17.29 2.74 5.75
CA ALA A 52 -16.91 1.82 4.69
C ALA A 52 -15.40 1.64 4.61
N ASP A 53 -14.96 0.48 4.12
CA ASP A 53 -13.57 0.20 3.78
C ASP A 53 -13.01 1.23 2.77
N GLY A 54 -11.69 1.34 2.72
CA GLY A 54 -10.98 2.17 1.77
C GLY A 54 -11.06 1.61 0.36
N LEU A 55 -10.88 2.46 -0.64
CA LEU A 55 -10.87 2.02 -2.04
C LEU A 55 -9.51 1.40 -2.37
N ASP A 56 -9.52 0.16 -2.85
CA ASP A 56 -8.36 -0.56 -3.35
C ASP A 56 -7.98 -0.07 -4.76
N ALA A 57 -6.67 -0.06 -5.07
CA ALA A 57 -6.13 0.09 -6.43
C ALA A 57 -6.71 1.24 -7.27
N ILE A 58 -6.84 2.44 -6.67
CA ILE A 58 -7.37 3.63 -7.34
C ILE A 58 -6.27 4.65 -7.65
N TYR A 59 -6.24 5.16 -8.88
CA TYR A 59 -5.48 6.36 -9.23
C TYR A 59 -6.36 7.60 -9.00
N SER A 60 -5.80 8.62 -8.33
CA SER A 60 -6.44 9.87 -7.84
C SER A 60 -7.82 10.23 -8.42
N ARG A 61 -8.77 10.60 -7.55
CA ARG A 61 -10.22 10.84 -7.80
C ARG A 61 -10.60 11.15 -9.26
N HIS A 62 -11.37 10.23 -9.87
CA HIS A 62 -11.92 10.27 -11.25
C HIS A 62 -10.96 9.92 -12.38
N ASN A 63 -9.90 9.14 -12.10
CA ASN A 63 -9.08 8.55 -13.15
C ASN A 63 -9.30 7.04 -13.23
N GLU A 64 -9.14 6.50 -14.44
CA GLU A 64 -9.10 5.07 -14.70
C GLU A 64 -7.65 4.59 -14.68
N ASN A 65 -7.45 3.32 -14.36
CA ASN A 65 -6.12 2.72 -14.41
C ASN A 65 -5.66 2.58 -15.86
N TYR A 66 -4.43 2.98 -16.13
CA TYR A 66 -3.83 2.89 -17.46
C TYR A 66 -3.70 1.42 -17.91
N PRO A 67 -4.36 0.99 -19.00
CA PRO A 67 -4.33 -0.42 -19.43
C PRO A 67 -2.91 -0.89 -19.74
N GLY A 68 -2.59 -2.13 -19.35
CA GLY A 68 -1.28 -2.72 -19.63
C GLY A 68 -1.04 -2.86 -21.13
N GLU A 69 -2.06 -3.28 -21.88
CA GLU A 69 -1.99 -3.47 -23.33
C GLU A 69 -1.68 -2.16 -24.05
N PHE A 70 -2.25 -1.05 -23.60
CA PHE A 70 -1.94 0.26 -24.19
C PHE A 70 -0.47 0.63 -23.96
N MET A 71 0.07 0.38 -22.76
CA MET A 71 1.49 0.59 -22.48
C MET A 71 2.37 -0.27 -23.40
N GLU A 72 2.03 -1.54 -23.62
CA GLU A 72 2.81 -2.47 -24.45
C GLU A 72 2.72 -2.17 -25.95
N MET A 73 1.61 -1.60 -26.42
CA MET A 73 1.45 -1.21 -27.82
C MET A 73 2.25 0.05 -28.17
N GLU A 74 2.27 1.03 -27.27
CA GLU A 74 2.84 2.36 -27.54
C GLU A 74 4.31 2.48 -27.13
N TYR A 75 4.78 1.63 -26.21
CA TYR A 75 6.12 1.76 -25.63
C TYR A 75 6.87 0.43 -25.61
N PRO A 76 8.22 0.46 -25.69
CA PRO A 76 9.08 -0.72 -25.54
C PRO A 76 9.16 -1.17 -24.07
N LEU A 77 8.01 -1.45 -23.48
CA LEU A 77 7.80 -1.91 -22.12
C LEU A 77 6.89 -3.15 -22.15
N ARG A 78 6.99 -4.01 -21.15
CA ARG A 78 6.07 -5.14 -20.95
C ARG A 78 5.59 -5.23 -19.52
N MET A 79 4.27 -5.32 -19.33
CA MET A 79 3.65 -5.48 -18.02
C MET A 79 3.68 -6.97 -17.65
N GLU A 80 4.61 -7.38 -16.80
CA GLU A 80 4.71 -8.78 -16.35
C GLU A 80 3.81 -9.08 -15.16
N ARG A 81 3.47 -8.05 -14.38
CA ARG A 81 2.55 -8.18 -13.24
C ARG A 81 1.77 -6.91 -13.05
N TYR A 82 0.47 -7.06 -12.86
CA TYR A 82 -0.39 -6.04 -12.29
C TYR A 82 -1.32 -6.71 -11.29
N ALA A 83 -1.05 -6.53 -9.99
CA ALA A 83 -1.74 -7.25 -8.92
C ALA A 83 -2.00 -6.36 -7.70
N ILE A 84 -2.92 -6.77 -6.83
CA ILE A 84 -3.09 -6.18 -5.50
C ILE A 84 -1.81 -6.40 -4.67
N ALA A 85 -1.40 -5.37 -3.95
CA ALA A 85 -0.39 -5.50 -2.89
C ALA A 85 -1.07 -6.04 -1.63
N ILE A 86 -1.10 -7.36 -1.49
CA ILE A 86 -1.67 -8.06 -0.33
C ILE A 86 -1.08 -7.49 0.97
N ASP A 87 -1.91 -7.31 1.99
CA ASP A 87 -1.54 -6.78 3.32
C ASP A 87 -1.06 -5.32 3.32
N SER A 88 -1.15 -4.59 2.20
CA SER A 88 -0.79 -3.17 2.16
C SER A 88 -1.86 -2.25 2.75
N GLY A 89 -3.12 -2.69 2.79
CA GLY A 89 -4.22 -1.97 3.43
C GLY A 89 -4.08 -1.96 4.95
N GLY A 90 -4.25 -0.79 5.57
CA GLY A 90 -4.16 -0.63 7.01
C GLY A 90 -5.27 -1.40 7.73
N PRO A 91 -4.93 -2.29 8.68
CA PRO A 91 -5.94 -3.00 9.46
C PRO A 91 -6.85 -2.05 10.23
N GLY A 92 -8.12 -2.37 10.31
CA GLY A 92 -9.10 -1.64 11.12
C GLY A 92 -10.42 -2.39 11.13
N LYS A 93 -11.36 -1.95 11.96
CA LYS A 93 -12.77 -2.40 11.85
C LYS A 93 -13.24 -2.26 10.40
N LEU A 94 -12.88 -1.13 9.81
CA LEU A 94 -12.96 -0.86 8.39
C LEU A 94 -11.54 -0.79 7.83
N ARG A 95 -11.24 -1.63 6.85
CA ARG A 95 -9.90 -1.85 6.28
C ARG A 95 -9.53 -0.69 5.36
N GLY A 96 -8.28 -0.23 5.40
CA GLY A 96 -7.75 0.67 4.38
C GLY A 96 -7.59 -0.06 3.04
N GLY A 97 -7.83 0.62 1.93
CA GLY A 97 -7.65 0.03 0.60
C GLY A 97 -6.21 -0.40 0.37
N CYS A 98 -6.00 -1.49 -0.35
CA CYS A 98 -4.71 -1.99 -0.76
C CYS A 98 -4.16 -1.19 -1.94
N GLY A 99 -2.84 -1.03 -1.95
CA GLY A 99 -2.10 -0.61 -3.14
C GLY A 99 -1.96 -1.75 -4.15
N ILE A 100 -1.00 -1.60 -5.06
CA ILE A 100 -0.75 -2.53 -6.15
C ILE A 100 0.73 -2.85 -6.30
N ILE A 101 1.00 -3.94 -7.00
CA ILE A 101 2.31 -4.32 -7.50
C ILE A 101 2.26 -4.23 -9.03
N ARG A 102 3.16 -3.43 -9.59
CA ARG A 102 3.43 -3.38 -11.03
C ARG A 102 4.86 -3.81 -11.31
N ASP A 103 5.00 -4.89 -12.09
CA ASP A 103 6.31 -5.33 -12.60
C ASP A 103 6.38 -4.98 -14.09
N VAL A 104 7.26 -4.04 -14.45
CA VAL A 104 7.43 -3.55 -15.81
C VAL A 104 8.82 -3.92 -16.33
N ARG A 105 8.86 -4.76 -17.36
CA ARG A 105 10.08 -5.17 -18.06
C ARG A 105 10.43 -4.14 -19.11
N ILE A 106 11.68 -3.67 -19.09
CA ILE A 106 12.16 -2.68 -20.04
C ILE A 106 12.71 -3.40 -21.28
N LEU A 107 12.18 -3.06 -22.46
CA LEU A 107 12.61 -3.64 -23.74
C LEU A 107 13.47 -2.65 -24.57
N ALA A 108 13.49 -1.38 -24.19
CA ALA A 108 14.33 -0.34 -24.80
C ALA A 108 15.82 -0.60 -24.55
N ASP A 109 16.66 -0.33 -25.57
CA ASP A 109 18.11 -0.47 -25.46
C ASP A 109 18.76 0.71 -24.69
N GLU A 110 18.15 1.91 -24.73
CA GLU A 110 18.69 3.14 -24.15
C GLU A 110 17.57 3.96 -23.49
N GLY A 111 17.85 4.51 -22.29
CA GLY A 111 16.94 5.40 -21.60
C GLY A 111 17.16 5.51 -20.09
N THR A 112 16.26 6.23 -19.43
CA THR A 112 16.20 6.40 -17.98
C THR A 112 14.76 6.53 -17.48
N PHE A 113 14.49 6.15 -16.23
CA PHE A 113 13.24 6.51 -15.54
C PHE A 113 13.48 7.39 -14.35
N GLY A 114 12.46 8.17 -14.04
CA GLY A 114 12.25 8.64 -12.70
C GLY A 114 10.86 8.31 -12.18
N LEU A 115 10.69 8.63 -10.91
CA LEU A 115 9.54 8.24 -10.14
C LEU A 115 9.30 9.23 -9.01
N ARG A 116 8.02 9.42 -8.69
CA ARG A 116 7.54 10.16 -7.54
C ARG A 116 6.58 9.22 -6.82
N VAL A 117 7.05 8.60 -5.75
CA VAL A 117 6.30 7.58 -5.01
C VAL A 117 6.22 8.01 -3.56
N GLU A 118 5.05 8.44 -3.12
CA GLU A 118 4.82 8.80 -1.72
C GLU A 118 4.70 7.55 -0.81
N ASN A 119 4.62 7.80 0.50
CA ASN A 119 4.45 6.80 1.53
C ASN A 119 5.54 5.71 1.57
N ASN A 120 6.76 6.04 1.14
CA ASN A 120 7.90 5.10 1.13
C ASN A 120 8.65 4.99 2.47
N ILE A 121 8.65 6.06 3.28
CA ILE A 121 9.19 6.09 4.65
C ILE A 121 8.04 6.20 5.65
N PHE A 122 7.10 7.10 5.38
CA PHE A 122 5.96 7.39 6.26
C PHE A 122 4.68 6.73 5.73
N PRO A 123 4.17 5.68 6.38
CA PRO A 123 2.93 5.05 5.95
C PRO A 123 1.73 5.97 6.15
N THR A 124 0.57 5.54 5.64
CA THR A 124 -0.69 6.24 5.88
C THR A 124 -1.13 6.09 7.33
N TRP A 125 -1.79 7.11 7.89
CA TRP A 125 -2.35 7.02 9.25
C TRP A 125 -3.59 6.15 9.29
N GLY A 126 -3.64 5.25 10.27
CA GLY A 126 -4.91 4.75 10.79
C GLY A 126 -5.55 5.76 11.73
N VAL A 127 -6.88 5.72 11.85
CA VAL A 127 -7.69 6.65 12.66
C VAL A 127 -8.65 5.89 13.57
N ALA A 128 -8.95 6.46 14.74
CA ALA A 128 -9.92 5.93 15.71
C ALA A 128 -9.64 4.48 16.11
N GLY A 129 -8.36 4.15 16.30
CA GLY A 129 -7.89 2.80 16.62
C GLY A 129 -7.59 1.90 15.43
N GLY A 130 -7.82 2.37 14.20
CA GLY A 130 -7.29 1.71 13.00
C GLY A 130 -5.77 1.86 12.92
N MET A 131 -5.14 0.91 12.24
CA MET A 131 -3.70 0.85 11.98
C MET A 131 -3.33 1.54 10.67
N GLY A 132 -2.08 1.95 10.56
CA GLY A 132 -1.55 2.54 9.33
C GLY A 132 -1.41 1.52 8.20
N GLY A 133 -1.45 1.97 6.95
CA GLY A 133 -1.20 1.10 5.80
C GLY A 133 0.27 0.72 5.63
N GLY A 134 0.55 -0.16 4.68
CA GLY A 134 1.90 -0.51 4.24
C GLY A 134 2.60 0.65 3.53
N THR A 135 3.91 0.50 3.31
CA THR A 135 4.73 1.51 2.62
C THR A 135 4.95 1.17 1.16
N SER A 136 5.20 2.21 0.35
CA SER A 136 5.59 2.06 -1.03
C SER A 136 7.06 1.70 -1.15
N SER A 137 7.44 0.94 -2.19
CA SER A 137 8.83 0.69 -2.52
C SER A 137 9.03 0.50 -4.01
N VAL A 138 10.24 0.77 -4.49
CA VAL A 138 10.62 0.51 -5.87
C VAL A 138 11.92 -0.28 -5.90
N VAL A 139 11.89 -1.39 -6.62
CA VAL A 139 12.99 -2.34 -6.71
C VAL A 139 13.22 -2.69 -8.17
N MET A 140 14.46 -2.54 -8.63
CA MET A 140 14.91 -3.06 -9.91
C MET A 140 15.41 -4.49 -9.72
N ASN A 141 15.02 -5.39 -10.61
CA ASN A 141 15.37 -6.81 -10.65
C ASN A 141 15.14 -7.56 -9.32
N PRO A 142 13.92 -7.50 -8.74
CA PRO A 142 13.63 -8.11 -7.45
C PRO A 142 13.87 -9.63 -7.46
N GLY A 143 14.50 -10.15 -6.40
CA GLY A 143 14.79 -11.57 -6.22
C GLY A 143 15.96 -12.09 -7.05
N THR A 144 16.74 -11.21 -7.67
CA THR A 144 17.91 -11.57 -8.50
C THR A 144 19.22 -11.07 -7.88
N PRO A 145 20.40 -11.57 -8.33
CA PRO A 145 21.69 -11.01 -7.92
C PRO A 145 21.90 -9.54 -8.32
N GLN A 146 21.08 -9.01 -9.24
CA GLN A 146 21.12 -7.61 -9.68
C GLN A 146 20.07 -6.74 -8.98
N GLU A 147 19.44 -7.24 -7.91
CA GLU A 147 18.44 -6.49 -7.17
C GLU A 147 19.00 -5.14 -6.69
N LYS A 148 18.26 -4.07 -6.95
CA LYS A 148 18.61 -2.71 -6.52
C LYS A 148 17.37 -1.98 -6.04
N LYS A 149 17.40 -1.51 -4.79
CA LYS A 149 16.41 -0.55 -4.30
C LYS A 149 16.60 0.80 -4.97
N ILE A 150 15.51 1.35 -5.47
CA ILE A 150 15.49 2.65 -6.13
C ILE A 150 14.88 3.67 -5.18
N ARG A 151 15.49 4.84 -5.08
CA ARG A 151 14.96 5.91 -4.23
C ARG A 151 13.60 6.36 -4.81
N ALA A 152 12.57 6.28 -3.99
CA ALA A 152 11.18 6.54 -4.36
C ALA A 152 10.91 7.95 -4.93
N PHE A 153 11.81 8.90 -4.66
CA PHE A 153 11.84 10.22 -5.28
C PHE A 153 13.19 10.42 -5.99
N SER A 154 13.26 9.98 -7.25
CA SER A 154 14.50 10.06 -8.03
C SER A 154 14.23 10.24 -9.51
N ASP A 155 15.27 10.67 -10.20
CA ASP A 155 15.30 10.90 -11.63
C ASP A 155 16.55 10.22 -12.20
N ASP A 156 16.59 10.07 -13.52
CA ASP A 156 17.76 9.60 -14.27
C ASP A 156 18.30 8.24 -13.82
N ASN A 157 17.41 7.36 -13.35
CA ASN A 157 17.78 5.98 -13.06
C ASN A 157 18.03 5.25 -14.37
N VAL A 158 19.31 4.95 -14.64
CA VAL A 158 19.73 4.19 -15.82
C VAL A 158 19.37 2.71 -15.64
N TRP A 159 18.89 2.10 -16.72
CA TRP A 159 18.60 0.68 -16.83
C TRP A 159 19.40 0.03 -17.95
N LYS A 160 19.32 -1.29 -18.01
CA LYS A 160 19.67 -2.12 -19.16
C LYS A 160 18.40 -2.75 -19.72
N LYS A 161 18.42 -3.03 -21.01
CA LYS A 161 17.39 -3.87 -21.63
C LYS A 161 17.25 -5.18 -20.88
N GLY A 162 16.01 -5.56 -20.61
CA GLY A 162 15.67 -6.74 -19.83
C GLY A 162 15.57 -6.51 -18.34
N ASP A 163 15.94 -5.33 -17.80
CA ASP A 163 15.70 -5.02 -16.40
C ASP A 163 14.19 -4.99 -16.10
N LEU A 164 13.81 -5.52 -14.94
CA LEU A 164 12.45 -5.49 -14.40
C LEU A 164 12.36 -4.43 -13.31
N VAL A 165 11.41 -3.52 -13.40
CA VAL A 165 11.15 -2.57 -12.31
C VAL A 165 9.85 -2.96 -11.63
N ARG A 166 9.94 -3.31 -10.34
CA ARG A 166 8.78 -3.50 -9.47
C ARG A 166 8.46 -2.21 -8.75
N ILE A 167 7.25 -1.72 -8.94
CA ILE A 167 6.66 -0.63 -8.18
C ILE A 167 5.60 -1.24 -7.26
N HIS A 168 5.83 -1.15 -5.96
CA HIS A 168 4.90 -1.56 -4.92
C HIS A 168 4.32 -0.29 -4.28
N THR A 169 3.01 -0.09 -4.35
CA THR A 169 2.38 1.11 -3.78
C THR A 169 1.79 0.85 -2.40
N ALA A 170 1.83 1.88 -1.55
CA ALA A 170 1.23 1.87 -0.23
C ALA A 170 -0.30 1.72 -0.29
N GLY A 171 -0.84 1.14 0.78
CA GLY A 171 -2.27 1.15 1.05
C GLY A 171 -2.69 2.33 1.92
N GLY A 172 -4.00 2.50 2.07
CA GLY A 172 -4.60 3.47 2.98
C GLY A 172 -4.61 2.97 4.42
N GLY A 173 -4.79 3.87 5.39
CA GLY A 173 -4.95 3.49 6.79
C GLY A 173 -6.33 2.93 7.07
N GLY A 174 -6.41 2.09 8.10
CA GLY A 174 -7.67 1.55 8.61
C GLY A 174 -8.40 2.52 9.52
N TRP A 175 -9.66 2.22 9.79
CA TRP A 175 -10.52 2.96 10.70
C TRP A 175 -11.13 2.01 11.74
N GLY A 176 -11.13 2.41 13.01
CA GLY A 176 -11.64 1.58 14.09
C GLY A 176 -10.71 0.43 14.45
N ASP A 177 -10.89 -0.14 15.64
CA ASP A 177 -10.06 -1.24 16.12
C ASP A 177 -10.15 -2.48 15.21
N PRO A 178 -9.03 -3.02 14.69
CA PRO A 178 -9.02 -4.24 13.89
C PRO A 178 -9.71 -5.46 14.53
N LEU A 179 -9.68 -5.57 15.87
CA LEU A 179 -10.30 -6.69 16.58
C LEU A 179 -11.84 -6.61 16.59
N GLU A 180 -12.41 -5.47 16.19
CA GLU A 180 -13.86 -5.28 16.01
C GLU A 180 -14.34 -5.60 14.58
N ARG A 181 -13.45 -5.89 13.62
CA ARG A 181 -13.89 -6.31 12.28
C ARG A 181 -14.61 -7.65 12.37
N GLU A 182 -15.72 -7.82 11.66
CA GLU A 182 -16.43 -9.10 11.66
C GLU A 182 -15.56 -10.21 11.04
N PRO A 183 -15.45 -11.40 11.65
CA PRO A 183 -14.61 -12.48 11.14
C PRO A 183 -14.93 -12.89 9.70
N ASP A 184 -16.21 -12.87 9.31
CA ASP A 184 -16.64 -13.21 7.96
C ASP A 184 -16.11 -12.20 6.92
N LEU A 185 -16.08 -10.90 7.25
CA LEU A 185 -15.47 -9.89 6.38
C LEU A 185 -13.96 -10.07 6.24
N VAL A 186 -13.28 -10.57 7.28
CA VAL A 186 -11.86 -10.90 7.20
C VAL A 186 -11.64 -12.13 6.32
N LEU A 187 -12.54 -13.12 6.38
CA LEU A 187 -12.49 -14.26 5.47
C LEU A 187 -12.69 -13.83 4.02
N ASP A 188 -13.65 -12.95 3.75
CA ASP A 188 -13.87 -12.36 2.42
C ASP A 188 -12.61 -11.64 1.93
N ASP A 189 -11.99 -10.80 2.78
CA ASP A 189 -10.71 -10.13 2.45
C ASP A 189 -9.58 -11.13 2.11
N VAL A 190 -9.58 -12.31 2.73
CA VAL A 190 -8.60 -13.37 2.46
C VAL A 190 -8.89 -14.09 1.16
N LEU A 191 -10.16 -14.38 0.88
CA LEU A 191 -10.59 -15.01 -0.36
C LEU A 191 -10.35 -14.10 -1.57
N ASP A 192 -10.56 -12.79 -1.41
CA ASP A 192 -10.33 -11.79 -2.45
C ASP A 192 -8.84 -11.39 -2.59
N GLY A 193 -7.98 -11.86 -1.69
CA GLY A 193 -6.55 -11.61 -1.75
C GLY A 193 -6.13 -10.20 -1.32
N PHE A 194 -6.94 -9.50 -0.52
CA PHE A 194 -6.55 -8.24 0.10
C PHE A 194 -5.72 -8.46 1.36
N VAL A 195 -6.06 -9.52 2.12
CA VAL A 195 -5.45 -9.89 3.39
C VAL A 195 -4.91 -11.31 3.28
N SER A 196 -3.73 -11.61 3.82
CA SER A 196 -3.22 -12.98 3.91
C SER A 196 -3.80 -13.71 5.13
N VAL A 197 -3.81 -15.05 5.12
CA VAL A 197 -4.18 -15.86 6.30
C VAL A 197 -3.34 -15.50 7.53
N GLU A 198 -2.06 -15.16 7.31
CA GLU A 198 -1.16 -14.72 8.38
C GLU A 198 -1.58 -13.36 8.95
N ALA A 199 -1.90 -12.39 8.09
CA ALA A 199 -2.38 -11.07 8.51
C ALA A 199 -3.77 -11.13 9.16
N ALA A 200 -4.68 -11.99 8.68
CA ALA A 200 -5.96 -12.25 9.32
C ALA A 200 -5.78 -12.63 10.80
N ARG A 201 -4.84 -13.53 11.07
CA ARG A 201 -4.50 -13.95 12.44
C ARG A 201 -3.81 -12.86 13.24
N LYS A 202 -2.78 -12.20 12.68
CA LYS A 202 -1.95 -11.24 13.42
C LYS A 202 -2.64 -9.91 13.68
N SER A 203 -3.37 -9.39 12.71
CA SER A 203 -3.92 -8.03 12.76
C SER A 203 -5.37 -8.01 13.23
N TYR A 204 -6.18 -9.00 12.84
CA TYR A 204 -7.62 -9.04 13.16
C TYR A 204 -7.98 -10.09 14.22
N GLY A 205 -7.01 -10.92 14.61
CA GLY A 205 -7.21 -12.05 15.51
C GLY A 205 -8.10 -13.15 14.95
N VAL A 206 -8.31 -13.20 13.62
CA VAL A 206 -9.16 -14.20 12.98
C VAL A 206 -8.32 -15.38 12.55
N VAL A 207 -8.66 -16.57 13.05
CA VAL A 207 -7.95 -17.80 12.75
C VAL A 207 -8.69 -18.51 11.63
N ILE A 208 -8.02 -18.68 10.49
CA ILE A 208 -8.55 -19.35 9.30
C ILE A 208 -7.73 -20.60 9.04
N ASP A 209 -8.40 -21.73 8.85
CA ASP A 209 -7.75 -22.97 8.43
C ASP A 209 -7.31 -22.84 6.96
N PRO A 210 -6.02 -23.00 6.63
CA PRO A 210 -5.53 -22.77 5.28
C PRO A 210 -5.94 -23.85 4.26
N VAL A 211 -6.46 -24.99 4.72
CA VAL A 211 -6.90 -26.10 3.86
C VAL A 211 -8.39 -26.03 3.61
N THR A 212 -9.19 -25.82 4.66
CA THR A 212 -10.65 -25.78 4.56
C THR A 212 -11.20 -24.39 4.28
N VAL A 213 -10.37 -23.35 4.49
CA VAL A 213 -10.74 -21.94 4.34
C VAL A 213 -11.94 -21.58 5.23
N ALA A 214 -12.04 -22.24 6.38
CA ALA A 214 -13.07 -22.02 7.38
C ALA A 214 -12.51 -21.23 8.58
N ILE A 215 -13.35 -20.39 9.17
CA ILE A 215 -13.03 -19.66 10.40
C ILE A 215 -13.06 -20.63 11.59
N ASP A 216 -11.94 -20.74 12.31
CA ASP A 216 -11.92 -21.33 13.63
C ASP A 216 -12.46 -20.32 14.64
N GLN A 217 -13.72 -20.46 15.00
CA GLN A 217 -14.42 -19.59 15.95
C GLN A 217 -13.76 -19.60 17.34
N ARG A 218 -13.30 -20.76 17.82
CA ARG A 218 -12.67 -20.88 19.14
C ARG A 218 -11.27 -20.28 19.11
N GLY A 219 -10.50 -20.59 18.07
CA GLY A 219 -9.18 -20.01 17.83
C GLY A 219 -9.25 -18.49 17.70
N THR A 220 -10.24 -17.97 16.98
CA THR A 220 -10.49 -16.52 16.81
C THR A 220 -10.78 -15.84 18.14
N ALA A 221 -11.69 -16.39 18.95
CA ALA A 221 -12.01 -15.83 20.26
C ALA A 221 -10.78 -15.83 21.20
N ALA A 222 -10.00 -16.91 21.21
CA ALA A 222 -8.78 -17.00 21.99
C ALA A 222 -7.70 -16.01 21.52
N MET A 223 -7.50 -15.91 20.19
CA MET A 223 -6.53 -15.00 19.57
C MET A 223 -6.87 -13.54 19.85
N ARG A 224 -8.14 -13.14 19.71
CA ARG A 224 -8.57 -11.77 20.03
C ARG A 224 -8.35 -11.42 21.49
N LYS A 225 -8.63 -12.35 22.41
CA LYS A 225 -8.36 -12.16 23.85
C LYS A 225 -6.87 -11.98 24.13
N ASP A 226 -6.01 -12.77 23.48
CA ASP A 226 -4.56 -12.67 23.60
C ASP A 226 -4.02 -11.34 23.04
N LEU A 227 -4.47 -10.94 21.85
CA LEU A 227 -4.11 -9.67 21.22
C LEU A 227 -4.58 -8.47 22.05
N GLN A 228 -5.80 -8.50 22.58
CA GLN A 228 -6.33 -7.45 23.43
C GLN A 228 -5.52 -7.30 24.72
N SER A 229 -5.01 -8.40 25.28
CA SER A 229 -4.19 -8.39 26.50
C SER A 229 -2.75 -7.91 26.25
N SER A 230 -2.21 -8.13 25.05
CA SER A 230 -0.79 -7.90 24.74
C SER A 230 -0.48 -6.56 24.08
N ARG A 231 -1.40 -5.98 23.30
CA ARG A 231 -1.13 -4.77 22.50
C ARG A 231 -1.44 -3.43 23.19
N GLY A 232 -2.09 -3.45 24.35
CA GLY A 232 -2.56 -2.24 25.03
C GLY A 232 -3.76 -1.56 24.33
N PRO A 233 -4.21 -0.38 24.81
CA PRO A 233 -5.33 0.33 24.22
C PRO A 233 -4.95 0.95 22.86
N THR A 234 -5.91 0.97 21.94
CA THR A 234 -5.80 1.73 20.71
C THR A 234 -5.94 3.23 20.97
N LYS A 235 -5.35 4.08 20.12
CA LYS A 235 -5.44 5.54 20.21
C LYS A 235 -6.00 6.18 18.94
N MET A 236 -6.16 7.50 18.95
CA MET A 236 -6.72 8.26 17.83
C MET A 236 -5.95 8.05 16.52
N PHE A 237 -4.62 8.04 16.58
CA PHE A 237 -3.76 7.90 15.40
C PHE A 237 -2.88 6.68 15.50
N HIS A 238 -2.62 6.05 14.35
CA HIS A 238 -1.60 5.02 14.24
C HIS A 238 -0.73 5.21 13.00
N ARG A 239 0.57 5.34 13.20
CA ARG A 239 1.62 5.21 12.16
C ARG A 239 2.92 4.88 12.89
N PHE A 240 3.52 3.73 12.60
CA PHE A 240 4.58 3.09 13.40
C PHE A 240 4.15 2.64 14.81
N ASN A 241 3.46 3.49 15.56
CA ASN A 241 2.85 3.23 16.87
C ASN A 241 1.51 3.97 17.01
N TYR A 242 0.82 3.77 18.14
CA TYR A 242 -0.36 4.53 18.52
C TYR A 242 -0.02 5.85 19.21
N PHE A 243 -0.73 6.92 18.85
CA PHE A 243 -0.61 8.27 19.41
C PHE A 243 -1.99 8.90 19.63
N ASP A 244 -2.12 9.76 20.65
CA ASP A 244 -3.38 10.45 20.92
C ASP A 244 -3.51 11.73 20.09
N THR A 245 -2.39 12.39 19.78
CA THR A 245 -2.35 13.60 18.95
C THR A 245 -1.29 13.49 17.84
N ALA A 246 -1.40 14.36 16.84
CA ALA A 246 -0.39 14.45 15.77
C ALA A 246 0.95 15.02 16.28
N GLU A 247 0.93 15.83 17.33
CA GLU A 247 2.13 16.41 17.94
C GLU A 247 2.98 15.33 18.64
N GLU A 248 2.36 14.44 19.42
CA GLU A 248 3.04 13.30 20.06
C GLU A 248 3.78 12.43 19.02
N GLU A 249 3.12 12.22 17.89
CA GLU A 249 3.70 11.47 16.79
C GLU A 249 4.87 12.22 16.15
N LEU A 250 4.74 13.53 15.91
CA LEU A 250 5.81 14.34 15.34
C LEU A 250 7.07 14.27 16.22
N GLU A 251 6.92 14.43 17.53
CA GLU A 251 8.02 14.29 18.49
C GLU A 251 8.68 12.91 18.42
N TRP A 252 7.88 11.85 18.31
CA TRP A 252 8.39 10.49 18.12
C TRP A 252 9.16 10.35 16.81
N VAL A 253 8.64 10.88 15.70
CA VAL A 253 9.28 10.84 14.39
C VAL A 253 10.62 11.56 14.42
N GLU A 254 10.69 12.78 14.95
CA GLU A 254 11.93 13.56 15.01
C GLU A 254 13.03 12.89 15.83
N LYS A 255 12.64 12.08 16.82
CA LYS A 255 13.57 11.32 17.65
C LYS A 255 14.03 10.01 17.02
N ASN A 256 13.17 9.32 16.26
CA ASN A 256 13.40 7.94 15.84
C ASN A 256 13.67 7.76 14.34
N ILE A 257 13.30 8.73 13.51
CA ILE A 257 13.46 8.64 12.05
C ILE A 257 14.51 9.65 11.60
N PRO A 258 15.66 9.19 11.05
CA PRO A 258 16.69 10.08 10.56
C PRO A 258 16.18 10.90 9.35
N ARG A 259 16.56 12.18 9.30
CA ARG A 259 16.27 13.08 8.17
C ARG A 259 17.17 12.80 6.98
#